data_AF-A0A914RP65-F1
#
_entry.id   AF-A0A914RP65-F1
#
_cell.length_a   1.000
_cell.length_b   1.000
_cell.length_c   1.000
_cell.angle_alpha   90.00
_cell.angle_beta   90.00
_cell.angle_gamma   90.00
#
_symmetry.space_group_name_H-M   'P 1'
#
loop_
_entity.id
_entity.type
_entity.pdbx_description
1 polymer ?
#
loop_
_entity_poly.entity_id
_entity_poly.type
_entity_poly.pdbx_seq_one_letter_code
_entity_poly.pdbx_strand_id
1 'polypeptide(L)'
;MFSLSLNIGVYKFAYVFNESDTQSAIFERAALDLVEDVVRGKNSLLFTYGVSGSGKTYTMTGDVTEATMGILPRTLDVLFNSLPNLADKYVFRSDRKNGYVVMSELESALS
;
A
#
# COMPACT_ATOMS: atom_id res chain seq x y z
N MET A 1 20.11 -1.46 15.97
CA MET A 1 19.66 -0.11 16.40
C MET A 1 20.53 0.88 15.65
N PHE A 2 19.95 1.70 14.78
CA PHE A 2 20.69 2.65 13.93
C PHE A 2 20.65 4.04 14.57
N SER A 3 21.80 4.70 14.63
CA SER A 3 21.96 6.04 15.21
C SER A 3 22.33 7.02 14.10
N LEU A 4 21.59 8.13 14.01
CA LEU A 4 21.94 9.24 13.12
C LEU A 4 22.50 10.39 13.96
N SER A 5 23.73 10.80 13.64
CA SER A 5 24.39 11.94 14.30
C SER A 5 24.17 13.20 13.46
N LEU A 6 23.47 14.18 14.02
CA LEU A 6 23.34 15.52 13.46
C LEU A 6 24.09 16.51 14.36
N ASN A 7 24.41 17.71 13.86
CA ASN A 7 25.12 18.77 14.62
C ASN A 7 24.43 19.17 15.95
N ILE A 8 23.19 18.75 16.16
CA ILE A 8 22.31 19.06 17.29
C ILE A 8 22.04 17.86 18.22
N GLY A 9 22.54 16.66 17.90
CA GLY A 9 22.38 15.47 18.76
C GLY A 9 22.34 14.14 17.99
N VAL A 10 22.30 13.04 18.76
CA VAL A 10 22.15 11.67 18.23
C VAL A 10 20.71 11.21 18.40
N TYR A 11 20.08 10.84 17.28
CA TYR A 11 18.71 10.32 17.25
C TYR A 11 18.73 8.82 16.96
N LYS A 12 17.85 8.08 17.62
CA LYS A 12 17.76 6.62 17.49
C LYS A 12 16.47 6.25 16.78
N PHE A 13 16.59 5.44 15.73
CA PHE A 13 15.46 4.91 14.97
C PHE A 13 15.61 3.39 14.80
N ALA A 14 14.50 2.72 14.48
CA ALA A 14 14.54 1.31 14.11
C ALA A 14 15.38 1.07 12.85
N TYR A 15 15.29 2.00 11.89
CA TYR A 15 16.07 2.04 10.67
C TYR A 15 16.20 3.49 10.17
N VAL A 16 17.28 3.79 9.44
CA VAL A 16 17.52 5.08 8.79
C VAL A 16 17.88 4.81 7.34
N PHE A 17 17.09 5.31 6.41
CA PHE A 17 17.35 5.20 4.97
C PHE A 17 18.36 6.25 4.51
N ASN A 18 19.18 5.89 3.52
CA ASN A 18 20.11 6.77 2.82
C ASN A 18 19.52 7.25 1.49
N GLU A 19 20.11 8.30 0.91
CA GLU A 19 19.68 8.85 -0.39
C GLU A 19 19.82 7.84 -1.55
N SER A 20 20.69 6.85 -1.42
CA SER A 20 20.88 5.77 -2.39
C SER A 20 19.85 4.64 -2.26
N ASP A 21 19.04 4.61 -1.19
CA ASP A 21 18.06 3.55 -0.99
C ASP A 21 16.92 3.71 -1.99
N THR A 22 16.54 2.58 -2.62
CA THR A 22 15.52 2.58 -3.66
C THR A 22 14.12 2.56 -3.07
N GLN A 23 13.12 2.95 -3.87
CA GLN A 23 11.71 2.88 -3.47
C GLN A 23 11.26 1.43 -3.18
N SER A 24 11.86 0.43 -3.85
CA SER A 24 11.62 -0.99 -3.53
C SER A 24 12.13 -1.34 -2.13
N ALA A 25 13.37 -0.95 -1.81
CA ALA A 25 13.97 -1.20 -0.50
C ALA A 25 13.17 -0.51 0.64
N ILE A 26 12.68 0.71 0.39
CA ILE A 26 11.81 1.42 1.33
C ILE A 26 10.50 0.64 1.53
N PHE A 27 9.85 0.20 0.46
CA PHE A 27 8.61 -0.57 0.52
C PHE A 27 8.79 -1.90 1.27
N GLU A 28 9.80 -2.69 0.89
CA GLU A 28 10.11 -3.99 1.51
C GLU A 28 10.32 -3.85 3.01
N ARG A 29 11.02 -2.80 3.45
CA ARG A 29 11.36 -2.63 4.85
C ARG A 29 10.25 -2.01 5.70
N ALA A 30 9.47 -1.08 5.13
CA ALA A 30 8.52 -0.26 5.88
C ALA A 30 7.06 -0.69 5.73
N ALA A 31 6.69 -1.37 4.64
CA ALA A 31 5.29 -1.63 4.30
C ALA A 31 4.96 -3.10 4.04
N LEU A 32 5.90 -3.92 3.55
CA LEU A 32 5.60 -5.31 3.16
C LEU A 32 4.96 -6.13 4.28
N ASP A 33 5.55 -6.12 5.48
CA ASP A 33 5.00 -6.80 6.66
C ASP A 33 3.57 -6.32 7.00
N LEU A 34 3.30 -5.03 6.81
CA LEU A 34 1.99 -4.43 7.07
C LEU A 34 0.95 -4.92 6.06
N VAL A 35 1.34 -5.09 4.79
CA VAL A 35 0.48 -5.63 3.73
C VAL A 35 0.18 -7.11 3.99
N GLU A 36 1.17 -7.90 4.39
CA GLU A 36 0.96 -9.28 4.80
C GLU A 36 -0.02 -9.41 5.97
N ASP A 37 0.09 -8.52 6.96
CA ASP A 37 -0.84 -8.47 8.09
C ASP A 37 -2.27 -8.16 7.63
N VAL A 38 -2.45 -7.25 6.67
CA VAL A 38 -3.76 -6.95 6.05
C VAL A 38 -4.32 -8.15 5.31
N VAL A 39 -3.51 -8.86 4.52
CA VAL A 39 -3.93 -10.09 3.82
C VAL A 39 -4.37 -11.17 4.82
N ARG A 40 -3.76 -11.20 6.02
CA ARG A 40 -4.15 -12.10 7.12
C ARG A 40 -5.34 -11.60 7.95
N GLY A 41 -6.00 -10.51 7.54
CA GLY A 41 -7.17 -9.96 8.20
C GLY A 41 -6.88 -9.09 9.43
N LYS A 42 -5.66 -8.55 9.56
CA LYS A 42 -5.30 -7.59 10.61
C LYS A 42 -5.33 -6.16 10.09
N ASN A 43 -5.52 -5.21 10.99
CA ASN A 43 -5.44 -3.79 10.65
C ASN A 43 -4.00 -3.29 10.75
N SER A 44 -3.55 -2.58 9.71
CA SER A 44 -2.23 -1.95 9.66
C SER A 44 -2.36 -0.45 9.39
N LEU A 45 -1.40 0.34 9.87
CA LEU A 45 -1.40 1.78 9.74
C LEU A 45 0.01 2.30 9.46
N LEU A 46 0.18 3.06 8.38
CA LEU A 46 1.44 3.65 7.95
C LEU A 46 1.27 5.14 7.72
N PHE A 47 2.22 5.94 8.22
CA PHE A 47 2.23 7.39 8.05
C PHE A 47 3.59 7.87 7.54
N THR A 48 3.56 8.89 6.69
CA THR A 48 4.73 9.68 6.32
C THR A 48 4.66 11.05 7.00
N TYR A 49 5.69 11.41 7.76
CA TYR A 49 5.76 12.67 8.49
C TYR A 49 7.00 13.49 8.08
N GLY A 50 6.89 14.82 8.12
CA GLY A 50 7.96 15.74 7.74
C GLY A 50 7.45 17.06 7.16
N VAL A 51 8.37 18.01 6.96
CA VAL A 51 8.06 19.34 6.39
C VAL A 51 7.74 19.27 4.89
N SER A 52 7.10 20.30 4.32
CA SER A 52 6.88 20.37 2.87
C SER A 52 8.19 20.27 2.10
N GLY A 53 8.20 19.53 0.99
CA GLY A 53 9.42 19.25 0.22
C GLY A 53 10.31 18.14 0.77
N SER A 54 10.02 17.55 1.94
CA SER A 54 10.85 16.50 2.54
C SER A 54 10.71 15.09 1.92
N GLY A 55 10.08 14.98 0.74
CA GLY A 55 9.90 13.69 0.07
C GLY A 55 8.70 12.83 0.48
N LYS A 56 7.80 13.28 1.38
CA LYS A 56 6.61 12.49 1.81
C LYS A 56 5.78 11.92 0.64
N THR A 57 5.39 12.78 -0.30
CA THR A 57 4.61 12.39 -1.48
C THR A 57 5.40 11.45 -2.39
N TYR A 58 6.71 11.66 -2.50
CA TYR A 58 7.61 10.79 -3.26
C TYR A 58 7.71 9.40 -2.62
N THR A 59 7.86 9.31 -1.29
CA THR A 59 7.88 8.03 -0.58
C THR A 59 6.55 7.28 -0.66
N MET A 60 5.42 7.99 -0.45
CA MET A 60 4.10 7.36 -0.42
C MET A 60 3.61 6.98 -1.82
N THR A 61 3.62 7.92 -2.77
CA THR A 61 3.06 7.71 -4.12
C THR A 61 4.16 7.47 -5.13
N GLY A 62 5.21 8.28 -5.09
CA GLY A 62 6.30 8.24 -6.07
C GLY A 62 5.86 8.75 -7.44
N ASP A 63 6.66 8.43 -8.45
CA ASP A 63 6.38 8.73 -9.87
C ASP A 63 5.93 7.47 -10.63
N VAL A 64 5.52 7.65 -11.89
CA VAL A 64 4.87 6.62 -12.73
C VAL A 64 5.82 5.48 -13.16
N THR A 65 7.14 5.62 -13.00
CA THR A 65 8.10 4.58 -13.42
C THR A 65 8.25 3.48 -12.37
N GLU A 66 8.54 2.24 -12.79
CA GLU A 66 8.72 1.12 -11.85
C GLU A 66 9.80 1.34 -10.80
N ALA A 67 10.89 2.04 -11.15
CA ALA A 67 11.96 2.34 -10.22
C ALA A 67 11.55 3.37 -9.15
N THR A 68 10.61 4.25 -9.48
CA THR A 68 10.22 5.41 -8.66
C THR A 68 8.88 5.27 -7.97
N MET A 69 8.06 4.28 -8.35
CA MET A 69 6.78 4.01 -7.71
C MET A 69 6.96 3.81 -6.20
N GLY A 70 6.15 4.51 -5.41
CA GLY A 70 6.22 4.52 -3.95
C GLY A 70 5.48 3.38 -3.27
N ILE A 71 5.27 3.55 -1.96
CA ILE A 71 4.66 2.53 -1.09
C ILE A 71 3.24 2.18 -1.51
N LEU A 72 2.40 3.16 -1.84
CA LEU A 72 0.98 2.96 -2.15
C LEU A 72 0.76 2.08 -3.39
N PRO A 73 1.31 2.40 -4.59
CA PRO A 73 1.10 1.55 -5.76
C PRO A 73 1.67 0.13 -5.58
N ARG A 74 2.83 -0.02 -4.91
CA ARG A 74 3.41 -1.34 -4.60
C ARG A 74 2.56 -2.14 -3.63
N THR A 75 1.99 -1.49 -2.62
CA THR A 75 1.05 -2.10 -1.69
C THR A 75 -0.15 -2.67 -2.43
N LEU A 76 -0.74 -1.90 -3.35
CA LEU A 76 -1.89 -2.37 -4.14
C LEU A 76 -1.51 -3.56 -5.02
N ASP A 77 -0.35 -3.50 -5.69
CA ASP A 77 0.14 -4.60 -6.51
C ASP A 77 0.31 -5.90 -5.69
N VAL A 78 1.05 -5.83 -4.57
CA VAL A 78 1.24 -6.98 -3.68
C VAL A 78 -0.09 -7.48 -3.12
N LEU A 79 -0.98 -6.58 -2.71
CA LEU A 79 -2.29 -6.95 -2.16
C LEU A 79 -3.10 -7.74 -3.20
N PHE A 80 -3.27 -7.22 -4.41
CA PHE A 80 -4.06 -7.88 -5.45
C PHE A 80 -3.41 -9.17 -5.96
N ASN A 81 -2.07 -9.25 -5.99
CA ASN A 81 -1.36 -10.47 -6.37
C ASN A 81 -1.30 -11.53 -5.25
N SER A 82 -1.47 -11.14 -3.98
CA SER A 82 -1.44 -12.05 -2.83
C SER A 82 -2.79 -12.65 -2.48
N LEU A 83 -3.87 -12.03 -2.96
CA LEU A 83 -5.20 -12.63 -2.88
C LEU A 83 -5.23 -13.84 -3.82
N PRO A 84 -5.71 -15.01 -3.39
CA PRO A 84 -6.06 -16.10 -4.30
C PRO A 84 -7.08 -15.59 -5.35
N ASN A 85 -7.49 -16.39 -6.33
CA ASN A 85 -8.65 -16.08 -7.18
C ASN A 85 -9.93 -15.96 -6.32
N LEU A 86 -10.08 -14.85 -5.58
CA LEU A 86 -10.88 -14.75 -4.37
C LEU A 86 -12.11 -13.88 -4.62
N ALA A 87 -12.86 -14.24 -5.65
CA ALA A 87 -14.31 -14.13 -5.75
C ALA A 87 -14.71 -14.53 -7.16
N ASP A 88 -15.81 -15.27 -7.29
CA ASP A 88 -16.55 -15.26 -8.54
C ASP A 88 -16.83 -13.81 -8.91
N LYS A 89 -16.75 -13.49 -10.20
CA LYS A 89 -17.02 -12.13 -10.64
C LYS A 89 -18.50 -11.83 -10.38
N TYR A 90 -18.76 -11.05 -9.34
CA TYR A 90 -20.12 -10.63 -9.00
C TYR A 90 -20.46 -9.31 -9.71
N VAL A 91 -21.65 -9.27 -10.27
CA VAL A 91 -22.23 -8.08 -10.90
C VAL A 91 -23.12 -7.38 -9.89
N PHE A 92 -22.81 -6.11 -9.61
CA PHE A 92 -23.65 -5.23 -8.82
C PHE A 92 -24.67 -4.56 -9.73
N ARG A 93 -25.96 -4.90 -9.61
CA ARG A 93 -27.06 -4.19 -10.30
C ARG A 93 -27.85 -3.35 -9.31
N SER A 94 -28.25 -2.14 -9.69
CA SER A 94 -29.14 -1.33 -8.85
C SER A 94 -30.50 -2.02 -8.70
N ASP A 95 -31.02 -2.08 -7.47
CA ASP A 95 -32.34 -2.66 -7.17
C ASP A 95 -33.51 -1.67 -7.39
N ARG A 96 -33.21 -0.47 -7.92
CA ARG A 96 -34.13 0.68 -8.08
C ARG A 96 -34.77 1.18 -6.77
N LYS A 97 -34.23 0.77 -5.62
CA LYS A 97 -34.64 1.14 -4.25
C LYS A 97 -33.44 1.69 -3.44
N ASN A 98 -32.51 2.38 -4.10
CA ASN A 98 -31.26 2.88 -3.53
C ASN A 98 -30.34 1.79 -2.94
N GLY A 99 -30.55 0.53 -3.31
CA GLY A 99 -29.70 -0.60 -2.99
C GLY A 99 -29.06 -1.21 -4.23
N TYR A 100 -28.32 -2.30 -3.99
CA TYR A 100 -27.69 -3.09 -5.03
C TYR A 100 -27.96 -4.57 -4.77
N VAL A 101 -28.19 -5.32 -5.84
CA VAL A 101 -28.21 -6.77 -5.84
C VAL A 101 -26.84 -7.26 -6.31
N VAL A 102 -26.25 -8.16 -5.54
CA VAL A 102 -25.01 -8.87 -5.88
C VAL A 102 -25.42 -10.18 -6.54
N MET A 103 -25.08 -10.35 -7.82
CA MET A 103 -25.44 -11.55 -8.60
C MET A 103 -24.18 -12.14 -9.21
N SER A 104 -24.11 -13.46 -9.36
CA SER A 104 -23.03 -14.11 -10.12
C SER A 104 -23.12 -13.74 -11.61
N GLU A 105 -22.02 -13.91 -12.37
CA GLU A 105 -22.03 -13.68 -13.83
C GLU A 105 -23.08 -14.52 -14.55
N LEU A 106 -23.29 -15.78 -14.13
CA LEU A 106 -24.33 -16.66 -14.69
C LEU A 106 -25.73 -16.09 -14.45
N GLU A 107 -26.03 -15.64 -13.24
CA GLU A 107 -27.33 -15.05 -12.91
C GLU A 107 -27.57 -13.73 -13.65
N SER A 108 -26.53 -12.90 -13.81
CA SER A 108 -26.63 -11.66 -14.58
C SER A 108 -26.81 -11.89 -16.08
N ALA A 109 -26.28 -12.98 -16.64
CA ALA A 109 -26.42 -13.30 -18.06
C ALA A 109 -27.82 -13.88 -18.39
N LEU A 110 -28.52 -14.40 -17.38
CA LEU A 110 -29.85 -15.01 -17.51
C LEU A 110 -31.01 -14.04 -17.20
N SER A 111 -30.72 -12.82 -16.74
CA SER A 111 -31.69 -11.77 -16.36
C SER A 111 -31.56 -10.48 -17.16
#